data_AF-A0A534MGE8-F1
#
_entry.id   AF-A0A534MGE8-F1
#
_cell.length_a   1.000
_cell.length_b   1.000
_cell.length_c   1.000
_cell.angle_alpha   90.00
_cell.angle_beta   90.00
_cell.angle_gamma   90.00
#
_symmetry.space_group_name_H-M   'P 1'
#
loop_
_entity.id
_entity.type
_entity.pdbx_description
1 polymer ?
#
loop_
_entity_poly.entity_id
_entity_poly.type
_entity_poly.pdbx_seq_one_letter_code
_entity_poly.pdbx_strand_id
1 'polypeptide(L)'
;MTLAPESIETFRSEWARRLRLVILLTAMVEAVGFGALAWIILRAAEPGLSWVLVYLAVVGPSSLALLTLVFRRSAHRLIDFLNGLAPRARLVSPPSPQGAFLLLDNDLVLRLQPATSFRLFFSPTGDPLSPDASEAKRWLATIRLRRVLQVTRQRGDPSLRAGLDAISSRLSSRWARLDVFDRTRIDTSHPRSPNRDAQAVFFLRDAMKSAPAIVRELDSIRELLTQAASTASVGLPRSIR
;
A
#
# COMPACT_ATOMS: atom_id res chain seq x y z
N MET A 1 -0.08 7.13 21.19
CA MET A 1 1.36 6.79 20.98
C MET A 1 1.68 7.17 19.54
N THR A 2 2.45 8.24 19.36
CA THR A 2 2.93 8.72 18.05
C THR A 2 4.03 7.80 17.50
N LEU A 3 4.32 7.91 16.21
CA LEU A 3 5.31 7.10 15.51
C LEU A 3 6.65 7.20 16.25
N ALA A 4 7.21 6.06 16.66
CA ALA A 4 8.55 6.07 17.23
C ALA A 4 9.54 6.49 16.13
N PRO A 5 10.41 7.49 16.36
CA PRO A 5 11.39 7.93 15.36
C PRO A 5 12.27 6.78 14.86
N GLU A 6 12.57 5.82 15.73
CA GLU A 6 13.28 4.57 15.43
C GLU A 6 12.61 3.74 14.30
N SER A 7 11.28 3.77 14.21
CA SER A 7 10.54 3.03 13.16
C SER A 7 10.67 3.66 11.77
N ILE A 8 10.83 4.99 11.70
CA ILE A 8 11.08 5.70 10.44
C ILE A 8 12.53 5.49 10.01
N GLU A 9 13.48 5.50 10.95
CA GLU A 9 14.90 5.24 10.65
C GLU A 9 15.16 3.80 10.23
N THR A 10 14.56 2.82 10.90
CA THR A 10 14.61 1.42 10.48
C THR A 10 14.02 1.25 9.07
N PHE A 11 12.84 1.81 8.80
CA PHE A 11 12.26 1.82 7.45
C PHE A 11 13.21 2.46 6.42
N ARG A 12 13.79 3.62 6.74
CA ARG A 12 14.73 4.34 5.86
C ARG A 12 15.97 3.49 5.55
N SER A 13 16.54 2.84 6.56
CA SER A 13 17.76 2.03 6.41
C SER A 13 17.49 0.77 5.58
N GLU A 14 16.37 0.08 5.81
CA GLU A 14 15.96 -1.09 5.03
C GLU A 14 15.60 -0.73 3.60
N TRP A 15 14.88 0.38 3.40
CA TRP A 15 14.56 0.88 2.06
C TRP A 15 15.82 1.23 1.27
N ALA A 16 16.77 1.91 1.89
CA ALA A 16 18.06 2.21 1.29
C ALA A 16 18.86 0.95 0.96
N ARG A 17 18.85 -0.07 1.85
CA ARG A 17 19.53 -1.35 1.60
C ARG A 17 18.91 -2.08 0.41
N ARG A 18 17.58 -2.17 0.32
CA ARG A 18 16.89 -2.78 -0.83
C ARG A 18 17.15 -2.03 -2.11
N LEU A 19 17.17 -0.70 -2.06
CA LEU A 19 17.50 0.11 -3.22
C LEU A 19 18.91 -0.21 -3.75
N ARG A 20 19.90 -0.26 -2.85
CA ARG A 20 21.28 -0.63 -3.23
C ARG A 20 21.32 -2.03 -3.85
N LEU A 21 20.60 -3.00 -3.27
CA LEU A 21 20.53 -4.35 -3.84
C LEU A 21 19.90 -4.35 -5.24
N VAL A 22 18.80 -3.63 -5.45
CA VAL A 22 18.17 -3.52 -6.78
C VAL A 22 19.14 -2.90 -7.78
N ILE A 23 19.76 -1.77 -7.45
CA ILE A 23 20.73 -1.09 -8.32
C ILE A 23 21.91 -2.02 -8.65
N LEU A 24 22.46 -2.73 -7.64
CA LEU A 24 23.55 -3.68 -7.84
C LEU A 24 23.15 -4.84 -8.74
N LEU A 25 21.98 -5.44 -8.53
CA LEU A 25 21.48 -6.53 -9.36
C LEU A 25 21.21 -6.07 -10.79
N THR A 26 20.61 -4.90 -10.98
CA THR A 26 20.41 -4.31 -12.31
C THR A 26 21.74 -4.04 -13.01
N ALA A 27 22.71 -3.45 -12.31
CA ALA A 27 24.05 -3.21 -12.86
C ALA A 27 24.76 -4.52 -13.25
N MET A 28 24.62 -5.56 -12.43
CA MET A 28 25.22 -6.87 -12.69
C MET A 28 24.57 -7.53 -13.92
N VAL A 29 23.24 -7.48 -14.04
CA VAL A 29 22.50 -7.98 -15.21
C VAL A 29 22.89 -7.20 -16.47
N GLU A 30 22.98 -5.88 -16.40
CA GLU A 30 23.43 -5.06 -17.52
C GLU A 30 24.87 -5.38 -17.93
N ALA A 31 25.80 -5.54 -16.97
CA ALA A 31 27.19 -5.87 -17.24
C ALA A 31 27.35 -7.26 -17.89
N VAL A 32 26.64 -8.28 -17.39
CA VAL A 32 26.64 -9.62 -17.98
C VAL A 32 26.02 -9.60 -19.37
N GLY A 33 24.89 -8.92 -19.55
CA GLY A 33 24.24 -8.77 -20.85
C GLY A 33 25.12 -8.06 -21.87
N PHE A 34 25.79 -6.97 -21.45
CA PHE A 34 26.75 -6.25 -22.27
C PHE A 34 27.93 -7.14 -22.67
N GLY A 35 28.52 -7.87 -21.72
CA GLY A 35 29.64 -8.78 -22.00
C GLY A 35 29.27 -9.89 -22.99
N ALA A 36 28.09 -10.48 -22.84
CA ALA A 36 27.58 -11.50 -23.77
C ALA A 36 27.36 -10.93 -25.18
N LEU A 37 26.73 -9.75 -25.29
CA LEU A 37 26.54 -9.05 -26.56
C LEU A 37 27.86 -8.65 -27.23
N ALA A 38 28.80 -8.11 -26.46
CA ALA A 38 30.15 -7.78 -26.92
C ALA A 38 30.86 -9.00 -27.49
N TRP A 39 30.80 -10.13 -26.78
CA TRP A 39 31.39 -11.39 -27.26
C TRP A 39 30.78 -11.87 -28.59
N ILE A 40 29.44 -11.83 -28.72
CA ILE A 40 28.74 -12.22 -29.95
C ILE A 40 29.13 -11.30 -31.12
N ILE A 41 29.11 -9.99 -30.90
CA ILE A 41 29.42 -8.99 -31.93
C ILE A 41 30.88 -9.11 -32.40
N LEU A 42 31.83 -9.27 -31.46
CA LEU A 42 33.24 -9.45 -31.79
C LEU A 42 33.51 -10.75 -32.57
N ARG A 43 32.74 -11.82 -32.31
CA ARG A 43 32.85 -13.08 -33.07
C ARG A 43 32.17 -13.04 -34.44
N ALA A 44 31.13 -12.24 -34.63
CA ALA A 44 30.39 -12.16 -35.88
C ALA A 44 31.19 -11.49 -37.02
N ALA A 45 32.29 -10.80 -36.70
CA ALA A 45 33.16 -10.10 -37.66
C ALA A 45 32.43 -9.08 -38.56
N GLU A 46 31.25 -8.61 -38.15
CA GLU A 46 30.49 -7.58 -38.87
C GLU A 46 30.84 -6.18 -38.33
N PRO A 47 31.59 -5.35 -39.08
CA PRO A 47 32.02 -4.02 -38.63
C PRO A 47 30.83 -3.08 -38.37
N GLY A 48 29.69 -3.34 -39.02
CA GLY A 48 28.45 -2.60 -38.87
C GLY A 48 27.75 -2.74 -37.52
N LEU A 49 28.21 -3.62 -36.61
CA LEU A 49 27.62 -3.83 -35.29
C LEU A 49 28.38 -3.13 -34.15
N SER A 50 29.57 -2.57 -34.43
CA SER A 50 30.42 -1.91 -33.42
C SER A 50 29.75 -0.70 -32.74
N TRP A 51 28.90 0.05 -33.47
CA TRP A 51 28.14 1.17 -32.90
C TRP A 51 27.14 0.74 -31.83
N VAL A 52 26.64 -0.51 -31.89
CA VAL A 52 25.71 -1.06 -30.89
C VAL A 52 26.40 -1.16 -29.53
N LEU A 53 27.70 -1.48 -29.51
CA LEU A 53 28.49 -1.52 -28.28
C LEU A 53 28.70 -0.13 -27.69
N VAL A 54 28.96 0.87 -28.53
CA VAL A 54 29.06 2.28 -28.10
C VAL A 54 27.71 2.76 -27.57
N TYR A 55 26.62 2.45 -28.26
CA TYR A 55 25.27 2.79 -27.83
C TYR A 55 24.94 2.17 -26.46
N LEU A 56 25.18 0.87 -26.29
CA LEU A 56 24.92 0.17 -25.02
C LEU A 56 25.81 0.66 -23.87
N ALA A 57 27.08 1.00 -24.16
CA ALA A 57 28.02 1.56 -23.19
C ALA A 57 27.59 2.94 -22.69
N VAL A 58 26.78 3.68 -23.45
CA VAL A 58 26.21 4.97 -23.02
C VAL A 58 24.83 4.79 -22.39
N VAL A 59 23.96 3.99 -23.00
CA VAL A 59 22.56 3.83 -22.60
C VAL A 59 22.44 3.11 -21.26
N GLY A 60 23.18 2.02 -21.02
CA GLY A 60 23.13 1.27 -19.75
C GLY A 60 23.49 2.13 -18.53
N PRO A 61 24.66 2.78 -18.51
CA PRO A 61 25.00 3.69 -17.41
C PRO A 61 24.01 4.85 -17.26
N SER A 62 23.49 5.38 -18.37
CA SER A 62 22.50 6.47 -18.33
C SER A 62 21.15 6.00 -17.77
N SER A 63 20.66 4.81 -18.14
CA SER A 63 19.45 4.21 -17.57
C SER A 63 19.62 3.91 -16.09
N LEU A 64 20.76 3.37 -15.69
CA LEU A 64 21.05 3.08 -14.28
C LEU A 64 21.13 4.36 -13.43
N ALA A 65 21.75 5.42 -13.97
CA ALA A 65 21.83 6.73 -13.33
C ALA A 65 20.43 7.37 -13.19
N LEU A 66 19.63 7.34 -14.26
CA LEU A 66 18.26 7.86 -14.25
C LEU A 66 17.39 7.10 -13.26
N LEU A 67 17.47 5.77 -13.26
CA LEU A 67 16.77 4.89 -12.34
C LEU A 67 17.13 5.24 -10.88
N THR A 68 18.42 5.38 -10.59
CA THR A 68 18.90 5.79 -9.26
C THR A 68 18.34 7.15 -8.83
N LEU A 69 18.30 8.12 -9.74
CA LEU A 69 17.78 9.46 -9.47
C LEU A 69 16.26 9.42 -9.19
N VAL A 70 15.49 8.73 -10.03
CA VAL A 70 14.03 8.55 -9.85
C VAL A 70 13.73 7.89 -8.51
N PHE A 71 14.49 6.87 -8.14
CA PHE A 71 14.32 6.19 -6.87
C PHE A 71 14.69 7.06 -5.67
N ARG A 72 15.80 7.80 -5.72
CA ARG A 72 16.18 8.75 -4.65
C ARG A 72 15.08 9.79 -4.44
N ARG A 73 14.57 10.38 -5.53
CA ARG A 73 13.49 11.37 -5.48
C ARG A 73 12.20 10.78 -4.90
N SER A 74 11.87 9.54 -5.28
CA SER A 74 10.70 8.83 -4.74
C SER A 74 10.86 8.48 -3.26
N ALA A 75 12.05 8.08 -2.84
CA ALA A 75 12.36 7.79 -1.44
C ALA A 75 12.24 9.04 -0.56
N HIS A 76 12.75 10.19 -1.00
CA HIS A 76 12.57 11.46 -0.29
C HIS A 76 11.10 11.81 -0.12
N ARG A 77 10.31 11.76 -1.20
CA ARG A 77 8.86 12.02 -1.14
C ARG A 77 8.13 11.07 -0.19
N LEU A 78 8.51 9.79 -0.18
CA LEU A 78 7.92 8.82 0.74
C LEU A 78 8.29 9.13 2.19
N ILE A 79 9.53 9.49 2.47
CA ILE A 79 9.96 9.88 3.82
C ILE A 79 9.22 11.14 4.28
N ASP A 80 9.11 12.17 3.43
CA ASP A 80 8.37 13.39 3.73
C ASP A 80 6.89 13.09 4.01
N PHE A 81 6.31 12.17 3.22
CA PHE A 81 4.95 11.69 3.45
C PHE A 81 4.80 10.98 4.80
N LEU A 82 5.72 10.07 5.14
CA LEU A 82 5.72 9.36 6.42
C LEU A 82 5.89 10.32 7.60
N ASN A 83 6.78 11.30 7.48
CA ASN A 83 6.97 12.37 8.47
C ASN A 83 5.69 13.19 8.62
N GLY A 84 4.99 13.49 7.53
CA GLY A 84 3.68 14.15 7.57
C GLY A 84 2.59 13.33 8.27
N LEU A 85 2.69 12.00 8.26
CA LEU A 85 1.79 11.10 8.98
C LEU A 85 2.24 10.79 10.42
N ALA A 86 3.46 11.19 10.81
CA ALA A 86 4.03 10.95 12.14
C ALA A 86 3.12 11.27 13.34
N PRO A 87 2.30 12.34 13.31
CA PRO A 87 1.42 12.66 14.43
C PRO A 87 0.37 11.60 14.74
N ARG A 88 -0.03 10.78 13.76
CA ARG A 88 -1.13 9.81 13.89
C ARG A 88 -0.74 8.38 13.54
N ALA A 89 0.44 8.15 12.99
CA ALA A 89 0.91 6.79 12.79
C ALA A 89 1.53 6.25 14.07
N ARG A 90 1.30 4.96 14.33
CA ARG A 90 1.83 4.20 15.47
C ARG A 90 3.03 3.36 15.06
N LEU A 91 2.99 2.77 13.86
CA LEU A 91 4.05 1.89 13.37
C LEU A 91 4.13 1.92 11.83
N VAL A 92 5.35 1.93 11.30
CA VAL A 92 5.61 1.71 9.87
C VAL A 92 6.10 0.28 9.67
N SER A 93 5.36 -0.52 8.90
CA SER A 93 5.86 -1.84 8.52
C SER A 93 7.04 -1.66 7.57
N PRO A 94 8.12 -2.44 7.77
CA PRO A 94 9.16 -2.53 6.77
C PRO A 94 8.57 -2.95 5.41
N PRO A 95 9.22 -2.57 4.31
CA PRO A 95 8.75 -2.93 2.98
C PRO A 95 8.63 -4.46 2.90
N SER A 96 7.57 -5.00 2.34
CA SER A 96 7.38 -6.46 2.25
C SER A 96 6.89 -6.85 0.84
N PRO A 97 6.97 -8.12 0.43
CA PRO A 97 6.38 -8.58 -0.83
C PRO A 97 4.87 -8.28 -0.91
N GLN A 98 4.21 -8.17 0.23
CA GLN A 98 2.79 -7.83 0.37
C GLN A 98 2.54 -6.30 0.39
N GLY A 99 3.59 -5.50 0.14
CA GLY A 99 3.58 -4.05 0.24
C GLY A 99 3.93 -3.54 1.63
N ALA A 100 4.33 -2.27 1.70
CA ALA A 100 4.44 -1.55 2.97
C ALA A 100 3.04 -1.12 3.45
N PHE A 101 2.85 -1.07 4.77
CA PHE A 101 1.64 -0.55 5.39
C PHE A 101 1.99 0.25 6.65
N LEU A 102 1.06 1.11 7.05
CA LEU A 102 1.16 1.95 8.22
C LEU A 102 0.03 1.60 9.17
N LEU A 103 0.36 1.39 10.44
CA LEU A 103 -0.61 1.29 11.51
C LEU A 103 -0.83 2.68 12.08
N LEU A 104 -2.07 3.12 12.12
CA LEU A 104 -2.48 4.40 12.67
C LEU A 104 -2.93 4.24 14.13
N ASP A 105 -2.91 5.33 14.88
CA ASP A 105 -3.30 5.37 16.28
C ASP A 105 -4.80 5.15 16.51
N ASN A 106 -5.60 5.30 15.46
CA ASN A 106 -7.04 5.04 15.44
C ASN A 106 -7.39 3.65 14.86
N ASP A 107 -6.46 2.70 14.97
CA ASP A 107 -6.59 1.29 14.57
C ASP A 107 -6.70 1.03 13.06
N LEU A 108 -6.64 2.08 12.25
CA LEU A 108 -6.63 1.95 10.80
C LEU A 108 -5.28 1.42 10.29
N VAL A 109 -5.37 0.55 9.29
CA VAL A 109 -4.23 0.11 8.50
C VAL A 109 -4.25 0.80 7.14
N LEU A 110 -3.25 1.64 6.89
CA LEU A 110 -3.08 2.38 5.65
C LEU A 110 -2.10 1.66 4.72
N ARG A 111 -2.53 1.38 3.48
CA ARG A 111 -1.70 0.86 2.39
C ARG A 111 -1.68 1.81 1.21
N LEU A 112 -0.49 1.93 0.61
CA LEU A 112 -0.21 2.81 -0.52
C LEU A 112 0.14 1.97 -1.74
N GLN A 113 -0.80 1.21 -2.34
CA GLN A 113 -0.61 0.59 -3.67
C GLN A 113 -1.82 -0.24 -4.15
N PRO A 114 -2.23 -0.12 -5.43
CA PRO A 114 -1.99 1.01 -6.36
C PRO A 114 -2.81 2.26 -6.00
N ALA A 115 -3.75 2.15 -5.05
CA ALA A 115 -4.53 3.25 -4.49
C ALA A 115 -4.27 3.37 -2.99
N THR A 116 -4.69 4.50 -2.39
CA THR A 116 -4.61 4.73 -0.95
C THR A 116 -5.77 4.00 -0.31
N SER A 117 -5.50 2.93 0.45
CA SER A 117 -6.54 2.15 1.09
C SER A 117 -6.40 2.15 2.61
N PHE A 118 -7.52 2.38 3.28
CA PHE A 118 -7.67 2.36 4.71
C PHE A 118 -8.49 1.13 5.07
N ARG A 119 -8.01 0.34 6.02
CA ARG A 119 -8.66 -0.90 6.43
C ARG A 119 -8.84 -0.93 7.94
N LEU A 120 -10.01 -1.38 8.37
CA LEU A 120 -10.34 -1.61 9.77
C LEU A 120 -10.78 -3.07 9.94
N PHE A 121 -10.34 -3.70 11.02
CA PHE A 121 -10.62 -5.10 11.33
C PHE A 121 -11.57 -5.18 12.52
N PHE A 122 -12.50 -6.13 12.50
CA PHE A 122 -13.49 -6.29 13.56
C PHE A 122 -13.42 -7.65 14.20
N SER A 123 -13.62 -7.68 15.51
CA SER A 123 -13.73 -8.88 16.32
C SER A 123 -15.06 -9.60 16.03
N PRO A 124 -15.21 -10.85 16.49
CA PRO A 124 -16.50 -11.55 16.50
C PRO A 124 -17.64 -10.78 17.19
N THR A 125 -17.31 -9.93 18.17
CA THR A 125 -18.28 -9.08 18.90
C THR A 125 -18.69 -7.83 18.11
N GLY A 126 -18.03 -7.55 16.98
CA GLY A 126 -18.27 -6.35 16.17
C GLY A 126 -17.43 -5.15 16.59
N ASP A 127 -16.55 -5.30 17.57
CA ASP A 127 -15.68 -4.23 18.04
C ASP A 127 -14.47 -4.05 17.11
N PRO A 128 -14.00 -2.81 16.87
CA PRO A 128 -12.75 -2.57 16.15
C PRO A 128 -11.55 -3.20 16.87
N LEU A 129 -10.69 -3.88 16.11
CA LEU A 129 -9.45 -4.47 16.59
C LEU A 129 -8.26 -3.58 16.27
N SER A 130 -7.36 -3.43 17.24
CA SER A 130 -6.05 -2.79 17.07
C SER A 130 -4.98 -3.85 16.78
N PRO A 131 -4.58 -4.07 15.51
CA PRO A 131 -3.57 -5.06 15.17
C PRO A 131 -2.16 -4.62 15.59
N ASP A 132 -1.32 -5.58 15.95
CA ASP A 132 0.13 -5.41 15.88
C ASP A 132 0.66 -5.58 14.43
N ALA A 133 1.95 -5.35 14.20
CA ALA A 133 2.54 -5.46 12.87
C ALA A 133 2.44 -6.88 12.26
N SER A 134 2.56 -7.91 13.10
CA SER A 134 2.53 -9.31 12.67
C SER A 134 1.11 -9.78 12.35
N GLU A 135 0.14 -9.36 13.18
CA GLU A 135 -1.30 -9.55 13.02
C GLU A 135 -1.76 -8.84 11.76
N ALA A 136 -1.46 -7.54 11.59
CA ALA A 136 -1.84 -6.78 10.41
C ALA A 136 -1.33 -7.43 9.12
N LYS A 137 -0.06 -7.85 9.09
CA LYS A 137 0.53 -8.52 7.93
C LYS A 137 -0.23 -9.80 7.58
N ARG A 138 -0.53 -10.63 8.58
CA ARG A 138 -1.27 -11.89 8.40
C ARG A 138 -2.71 -11.66 7.96
N TRP A 139 -3.39 -10.71 8.59
CA TRP A 139 -4.77 -10.36 8.31
C TRP A 139 -4.92 -9.75 6.92
N LEU A 140 -3.96 -8.94 6.47
CA LEU A 140 -3.92 -8.39 5.11
C LEU A 140 -3.65 -9.47 4.04
N ALA A 141 -2.90 -10.52 4.38
CA ALA A 141 -2.60 -11.62 3.46
C ALA A 141 -3.77 -12.62 3.27
N THR A 142 -4.87 -12.46 4.01
CA THR A 142 -6.01 -13.38 3.93
C THR A 142 -6.76 -13.22 2.60
N ILE A 143 -6.78 -14.28 1.79
CA ILE A 143 -7.34 -14.27 0.41
C ILE A 143 -8.84 -14.60 0.39
N ARG A 144 -9.34 -15.32 1.40
CA ARG A 144 -10.71 -15.82 1.44
C ARG A 144 -11.66 -14.83 2.12
N LEU A 145 -12.11 -13.85 1.36
CA LEU A 145 -12.99 -12.78 1.79
C LEU A 145 -14.29 -12.82 0.97
N ARG A 146 -15.44 -12.84 1.65
CA ARG A 146 -16.75 -12.69 1.03
C ARG A 146 -17.20 -11.25 1.19
N ARG A 147 -17.33 -10.52 0.08
CA ARG A 147 -17.87 -9.16 0.12
C ARG A 147 -19.35 -9.20 0.51
N VAL A 148 -19.71 -8.49 1.58
CA VAL A 148 -21.09 -8.40 2.10
C VAL A 148 -21.71 -7.04 1.87
N LEU A 149 -20.91 -5.99 1.73
CA LEU A 149 -21.38 -4.66 1.40
C LEU A 149 -20.39 -3.98 0.44
N GLN A 150 -20.95 -3.22 -0.49
CA GLN A 150 -20.19 -2.39 -1.42
C GLN A 150 -20.91 -1.06 -1.60
N VAL A 151 -20.17 0.02 -1.40
CA VAL A 151 -20.61 1.39 -1.59
C VAL A 151 -19.66 2.08 -2.57
N THR A 152 -20.25 2.63 -3.61
CA THR A 152 -19.59 3.46 -4.62
C THR A 152 -20.44 4.70 -4.84
N ARG A 153 -19.94 5.66 -5.62
CA ARG A 153 -20.70 6.86 -5.98
C ARG A 153 -22.12 6.57 -6.50
N GLN A 154 -22.30 5.46 -7.21
CA GLN A 154 -23.58 5.10 -7.87
C GLN A 154 -24.39 4.04 -7.12
N ARG A 155 -23.82 3.31 -6.14
CA ARG A 155 -24.45 2.14 -5.51
C ARG A 155 -24.19 2.09 -4.02
N GLY A 156 -25.18 1.64 -3.25
CA GLY A 156 -25.08 1.42 -1.80
C GLY A 156 -25.96 2.37 -0.99
N ASP A 157 -25.90 2.21 0.33
CA ASP A 157 -26.69 2.99 1.28
C ASP A 157 -26.48 4.51 1.09
N PRO A 158 -27.55 5.33 0.99
CA PRO A 158 -27.44 6.78 0.79
C PRO A 158 -26.59 7.51 1.84
N SER A 159 -26.66 7.09 3.11
CA SER A 159 -25.90 7.71 4.19
C SER A 159 -24.40 7.43 4.06
N LEU A 160 -24.04 6.18 3.78
CA LEU A 160 -22.65 5.77 3.54
C LEU A 160 -22.09 6.40 2.26
N ARG A 161 -22.91 6.56 1.23
CA ARG A 161 -22.52 7.27 0.00
C ARG A 161 -22.21 8.73 0.27
N ALA A 162 -23.08 9.43 0.98
CA ALA A 162 -22.85 10.84 1.34
C ALA A 162 -21.57 11.01 2.17
N GLY A 163 -21.34 10.12 3.15
CA GLY A 163 -20.09 10.12 3.93
C GLY A 163 -18.84 9.86 3.08
N LEU A 164 -18.89 8.85 2.19
CA LEU A 164 -17.79 8.52 1.28
C LEU A 164 -17.48 9.67 0.32
N ASP A 165 -18.51 10.29 -0.26
CA ASP A 165 -18.37 11.42 -1.20
C ASP A 165 -17.82 12.67 -0.49
N ALA A 166 -18.25 12.95 0.75
CA ALA A 166 -17.74 14.06 1.55
C ALA A 166 -16.24 13.91 1.85
N ILE A 167 -15.81 12.73 2.30
CA ILE A 167 -14.38 12.42 2.53
C ILE A 167 -13.61 12.48 1.21
N SER A 168 -14.16 11.89 0.14
CA SER A 168 -13.54 11.91 -1.19
C SER A 168 -13.28 13.33 -1.69
N SER A 169 -14.22 14.25 -1.46
CA SER A 169 -14.08 15.66 -1.84
C SER A 169 -12.96 16.35 -1.05
N ARG A 170 -12.91 16.17 0.28
CA ARG A 170 -11.87 16.75 1.14
C ARG A 170 -10.48 16.19 0.87
N LEU A 171 -10.39 14.91 0.51
CA LEU A 171 -9.14 14.28 0.07
C LEU A 171 -8.77 14.59 -1.39
N SER A 172 -9.61 15.34 -2.13
CA SER A 172 -9.45 15.59 -3.58
C SER A 172 -9.28 14.29 -4.39
N SER A 173 -9.99 13.24 -3.98
CA SER A 173 -9.94 11.92 -4.61
C SER A 173 -10.87 11.88 -5.82
N ARG A 174 -10.36 11.39 -6.96
CA ARG A 174 -11.16 11.24 -8.20
C ARG A 174 -12.18 10.12 -8.12
N TRP A 175 -11.86 9.11 -7.31
CA TRP A 175 -12.65 7.90 -7.20
C TRP A 175 -12.51 7.35 -5.78
N ALA A 176 -13.64 6.92 -5.21
CA ALA A 176 -13.70 6.31 -3.90
C ALA A 176 -14.57 5.06 -3.94
N ARG A 177 -14.20 4.08 -3.13
CA ARG A 177 -14.96 2.85 -2.91
C ARG A 177 -14.87 2.47 -1.45
N LEU A 178 -15.97 1.96 -0.91
CA LEU A 178 -16.07 1.40 0.42
C LEU A 178 -16.61 -0.02 0.29
N ASP A 179 -15.90 -1.00 0.84
CA ASP A 179 -16.28 -2.41 0.82
C ASP A 179 -16.22 -2.98 2.24
N VAL A 180 -17.14 -3.88 2.57
CA VAL A 180 -17.09 -4.69 3.81
C VAL A 180 -17.05 -6.16 3.42
N PHE A 181 -16.20 -6.91 4.08
CA PHE A 181 -15.94 -8.32 3.82
C PHE A 181 -16.08 -9.14 5.08
N ASP A 182 -16.78 -10.27 4.97
CA ASP A 182 -16.74 -11.34 5.96
C ASP A 182 -15.63 -12.33 5.61
N ARG A 183 -14.91 -12.79 6.63
CA ARG A 183 -13.91 -13.85 6.47
C ARG A 183 -14.62 -15.18 6.44
N THR A 184 -14.35 -15.97 5.40
CA THR A 184 -14.96 -17.31 5.28
C THR A 184 -14.25 -18.37 6.11
N ARG A 185 -13.07 -18.05 6.65
CA ARG A 185 -12.33 -18.89 7.60
C ARG A 185 -11.73 -18.00 8.69
N ILE A 186 -12.06 -18.32 9.93
CA ILE A 186 -11.46 -17.71 11.12
C ILE A 186 -10.32 -18.64 11.57
N ASP A 187 -9.15 -18.06 11.84
CA ASP A 187 -8.03 -18.82 12.38
C ASP A 187 -8.22 -19.01 13.88
N THR A 188 -8.73 -20.19 14.28
CA THR A 188 -9.01 -20.52 15.68
C THR A 188 -7.75 -20.66 16.53
N SER A 189 -6.57 -20.80 15.91
CA SER A 189 -5.29 -20.79 16.64
C SER A 189 -4.90 -19.40 17.14
N HIS A 190 -5.58 -18.35 16.66
CA HIS A 190 -5.34 -16.97 17.06
C HIS A 190 -6.63 -16.33 17.60
N PRO A 191 -6.76 -16.16 18.93
CA PRO A 191 -8.00 -15.71 19.55
C PRO A 191 -8.43 -14.29 19.15
N ARG A 192 -7.51 -13.47 18.62
CA ARG A 192 -7.80 -12.13 18.08
C ARG A 192 -8.04 -12.10 16.57
N SER A 193 -8.23 -13.25 15.92
CA SER A 193 -8.50 -13.27 14.48
C SER A 193 -9.80 -12.51 14.19
N PRO A 194 -9.78 -11.48 13.32
CA PRO A 194 -11.00 -10.79 12.92
C PRO A 194 -11.92 -11.74 12.16
N ASN A 195 -13.22 -11.47 12.22
CA ASN A 195 -14.24 -12.14 11.42
C ASN A 195 -14.69 -11.28 10.22
N ARG A 196 -14.45 -9.97 10.27
CA ARG A 196 -14.91 -8.98 9.30
C ARG A 196 -13.88 -7.89 9.12
N ASP A 197 -13.79 -7.41 7.89
CA ASP A 197 -12.87 -6.36 7.47
C ASP A 197 -13.68 -5.28 6.72
N ALA A 198 -13.54 -4.01 7.10
CA ALA A 198 -14.04 -2.88 6.30
C ALA A 198 -12.87 -2.19 5.62
N GLN A 199 -13.04 -1.77 4.36
CA GLN A 199 -12.01 -1.12 3.58
C GLN A 199 -12.59 0.09 2.82
N ALA A 200 -11.91 1.23 2.94
CA ALA A 200 -12.13 2.40 2.09
C ALA A 200 -10.92 2.60 1.19
N VAL A 201 -11.16 2.80 -0.10
CA VAL A 201 -10.13 3.02 -1.12
C VAL A 201 -10.35 4.37 -1.76
N PHE A 202 -9.31 5.20 -1.77
CA PHE A 202 -9.30 6.52 -2.39
C PHE A 202 -8.18 6.61 -3.44
N PHE A 203 -8.54 7.05 -4.63
CA PHE A 203 -7.59 7.32 -5.71
C PHE A 203 -7.07 8.76 -5.63
N LEU A 204 -5.98 8.92 -4.89
CA LEU A 204 -5.28 10.20 -4.73
C LEU A 204 -4.26 10.39 -5.86
N ARG A 205 -4.41 11.45 -6.66
CA ARG A 205 -3.50 11.75 -7.78
C ARG A 205 -2.06 11.93 -7.33
N ASP A 206 -1.86 12.60 -6.19
CA ASP A 206 -0.56 12.85 -5.57
C ASP A 206 -0.58 12.37 -4.10
N ALA A 207 -0.79 11.08 -3.88
CA ALA A 207 -0.91 10.50 -2.52
C ALA A 207 0.20 10.96 -1.56
N MET A 208 1.45 11.05 -2.06
CA MET A 208 2.63 11.46 -1.27
C MET A 208 2.60 12.93 -0.81
N LYS A 209 1.75 13.78 -1.40
CA LYS A 209 1.52 15.17 -0.95
C LYS A 209 0.29 15.30 -0.05
N SER A 210 -0.54 14.27 0.02
CA SER A 210 -1.83 14.29 0.71
C SER A 210 -1.73 13.96 2.21
N ALA A 211 -0.52 13.78 2.77
CA ALA A 211 -0.36 13.42 4.19
C ALA A 211 -1.14 14.33 5.16
N PRO A 212 -1.10 15.68 5.06
CA PRO A 212 -1.86 16.55 5.95
C PRO A 212 -3.38 16.38 5.81
N ALA A 213 -3.86 16.17 4.58
CA ALA A 213 -5.28 15.95 4.32
C ALA A 213 -5.72 14.57 4.87
N ILE A 214 -4.90 13.55 4.69
CA ILE A 214 -5.15 12.21 5.25
C ILE A 214 -5.24 12.26 6.76
N VAL A 215 -4.28 12.91 7.44
CA VAL A 215 -4.25 13.06 8.91
C VAL A 215 -5.54 13.65 9.45
N ARG A 216 -6.10 14.66 8.78
CA ARG A 216 -7.35 15.32 9.19
C ARG A 216 -8.58 14.44 9.03
N GLU A 217 -8.58 13.52 8.07
CA GLU A 217 -9.74 12.68 7.75
C GLU A 217 -9.70 11.30 8.42
N LEU A 218 -8.64 10.95 9.15
CA LEU A 218 -8.49 9.60 9.71
C LEU A 218 -9.67 9.17 10.58
N ASP A 219 -10.17 10.05 11.44
CA ASP A 219 -11.29 9.74 12.32
C ASP A 219 -12.60 9.59 11.55
N SER A 220 -12.86 10.49 10.60
CA SER A 220 -14.03 10.38 9.71
C SER A 220 -14.00 9.09 8.87
N ILE A 221 -12.83 8.66 8.42
CA ILE A 221 -12.66 7.38 7.72
C ILE A 221 -12.97 6.20 8.66
N ARG A 222 -12.46 6.23 9.90
CA ARG A 222 -12.74 5.18 10.89
C ARG A 222 -14.23 5.10 11.22
N GLU A 223 -14.88 6.23 11.44
CA GLU A 223 -16.32 6.32 11.71
C GLU A 223 -17.12 5.75 10.55
N LEU A 224 -16.81 6.16 9.30
CA LEU A 224 -17.47 5.64 8.11
C LEU A 224 -17.31 4.11 7.98
N LEU A 225 -16.11 3.57 8.26
CA LEU A 225 -15.85 2.13 8.22
C LEU A 225 -16.61 1.37 9.30
N THR A 226 -16.71 1.94 10.50
CA THR A 226 -17.47 1.38 11.63
C THR A 226 -18.97 1.37 11.31
N GLN A 227 -19.49 2.48 10.78
CA GLN A 227 -20.86 2.58 10.34
C GLN A 227 -21.16 1.53 9.27
N ALA A 228 -20.30 1.41 8.25
CA ALA A 228 -20.47 0.43 7.17
C ALA A 228 -20.49 -1.02 7.67
N ALA A 229 -19.63 -1.36 8.62
CA ALA A 229 -19.59 -2.69 9.23
C ALA A 229 -20.88 -3.00 10.00
N SER A 230 -21.43 -1.99 10.68
CA SER A 230 -22.71 -2.12 11.42
C SER A 230 -23.92 -2.24 10.49
N THR A 231 -23.95 -1.48 9.38
CA THR A 231 -25.00 -1.59 8.35
C THR A 231 -24.97 -2.97 7.69
N ALA A 232 -23.79 -3.53 7.45
CA ALA A 232 -23.64 -4.86 6.87
C ALA A 232 -24.20 -6.00 7.76
N SER A 233 -24.21 -5.84 9.09
CA SER A 233 -24.82 -6.81 10.01
C SER A 233 -26.36 -6.84 9.95
N VAL A 234 -27.00 -5.73 9.58
CA VAL A 234 -28.47 -5.63 9.52
C VAL A 234 -29.04 -6.28 8.23
N GLY A 235 -28.21 -6.45 7.20
CA GLY A 235 -28.62 -6.90 5.86
C GLY A 235 -28.69 -8.42 5.61
N LEU A 236 -28.61 -9.28 6.64
CA LEU A 236 -28.79 -10.72 6.48
C LEU A 236 -30.25 -11.12 6.75
N PRO A 237 -31.11 -11.31 5.73
CA PRO A 237 -32.15 -12.33 5.89
C PRO A 237 -31.42 -13.67 6.02
N ARG A 238 -31.56 -14.30 7.19
CA ARG A 238 -31.32 -15.74 7.34
C ARG A 238 -32.28 -16.44 6.38
N SER A 239 -31.86 -16.69 5.14
CA SER A 239 -32.55 -17.66 4.31
C SER A 239 -32.25 -19.03 4.90
N ILE A 240 -33.21 -19.54 5.65
CA ILE A 240 -33.33 -20.94 6.06
C ILE A 240 -33.17 -21.80 4.79
N ARG A 241 -32.19 -22.69 4.80
CA ARG A 241 -32.22 -23.96 4.08
C ARG A 241 -31.51 -25.00 4.93
#